data_AF-A0AAU1NTW6-F1
#
_entry.id   AF-A0AAU1NTW6-F1
#
_cell.length_a   1.000
_cell.length_b   1.000
_cell.length_c   1.000
_cell.angle_alpha   90.00
_cell.angle_beta   90.00
_cell.angle_gamma   90.00
#
_symmetry.space_group_name_H-M   'P 1'
#
loop_
_entity.id
_entity.type
_entity.pdbx_description
1 polymer ?
#
loop_
_entity_poly.entity_id
_entity_poly.type
_entity_poly.pdbx_seq_one_letter_code
_entity_poly.pdbx_strand_id
1 'polypeptide(L)'
;MRSVSTRSRLGLLAGSTALAAFVSVGTATAASGPVNLNGSWAPFSRCPVDAPAMLAADGQSDTALCVSSHSANGSIKLGNSVVPTGASDLQLGVITHPDGSSTLVSPAGGALVADPAQLPGGLLGLMCPSNVPVVSGICHQITDNSLNRVTATIESVNNPSDFTLLAGATTGKPIVTLPVRIHLQNPFLGDKCYIGTSSDPILLRPQNVTAPTPGTEAFDADGTADPNGALGRINLIGANQGDSAYAVPGASGCGLDLLNWAVNLKTALPSASGKNSVTLNSASTYVATLNDPASVAPGEGKALSDAWHSAVRP
;
A
#
# COMPACT_ATOMS: atom_id res chain seq x y z
N MET A 1 -22.87 -46.62 -74.87
CA MET A 1 -23.53 -45.67 -75.80
C MET A 1 -24.66 -44.96 -75.07
N ARG A 2 -24.45 -43.69 -74.71
CA ARG A 2 -25.47 -42.63 -74.64
C ARG A 2 -24.76 -41.33 -74.27
N SER A 3 -24.63 -40.48 -75.27
CA SER A 3 -24.19 -39.09 -75.19
C SER A 3 -25.40 -38.23 -74.83
N VAL A 4 -25.25 -37.30 -73.88
CA VAL A 4 -25.95 -36.01 -73.90
C VAL A 4 -24.99 -34.96 -73.35
N SER A 5 -24.80 -33.89 -74.12
CA SER A 5 -23.89 -32.78 -73.88
C SER A 5 -24.57 -31.60 -73.16
N THR A 6 -23.70 -30.67 -72.75
CA THR A 6 -23.88 -29.21 -72.64
C THR A 6 -24.69 -28.64 -71.47
N ARG A 7 -24.00 -27.89 -70.60
CA ARG A 7 -23.84 -26.42 -70.73
C ARG A 7 -22.87 -25.87 -69.69
N SER A 8 -21.81 -25.23 -70.17
CA SER A 8 -20.90 -24.37 -69.42
C SER A 8 -21.61 -23.08 -69.00
N ARG A 9 -21.39 -22.61 -67.76
CA ARG A 9 -21.21 -21.18 -67.45
C ARG A 9 -20.25 -21.02 -66.27
N LEU A 10 -19.22 -20.21 -66.51
CA LEU A 10 -18.29 -19.65 -65.54
C LEU A 10 -19.04 -18.87 -64.45
N GLY A 11 -18.49 -18.88 -63.24
CA GLY A 11 -18.76 -17.92 -62.18
C GLY A 11 -17.68 -18.00 -61.11
N LEU A 12 -16.78 -17.02 -61.13
CA LEU A 12 -15.72 -16.79 -60.14
C LEU A 12 -16.27 -16.56 -58.73
N LEU A 13 -15.35 -16.69 -57.75
CA LEU A 13 -15.19 -15.97 -56.47
C LEU A 13 -15.04 -16.98 -55.32
N ALA A 14 -13.82 -17.27 -54.86
CA ALA A 14 -12.93 -16.45 -54.01
C ALA A 14 -12.97 -17.02 -52.59
N GLY A 15 -11.78 -17.31 -52.07
CA GLY A 15 -11.59 -18.15 -50.88
C GLY A 15 -12.00 -17.50 -49.57
N SER A 16 -12.30 -18.35 -48.60
CA SER A 16 -12.48 -17.98 -47.20
C SER A 16 -11.45 -18.74 -46.36
N THR A 17 -10.26 -18.16 -46.22
CA THR A 17 -9.31 -18.54 -45.17
C THR A 17 -9.87 -18.03 -43.84
N ALA A 18 -10.38 -18.93 -43.00
CA ALA A 18 -10.77 -18.62 -41.64
C ALA A 18 -9.52 -18.38 -40.79
N LEU A 19 -9.21 -17.11 -40.50
CA LEU A 19 -8.29 -16.73 -39.42
C LEU A 19 -9.04 -16.90 -38.09
N ALA A 20 -8.65 -17.90 -37.30
CA ALA A 20 -9.04 -18.01 -35.91
C ALA A 20 -8.30 -16.92 -35.11
N ALA A 21 -8.99 -15.83 -34.78
CA ALA A 21 -8.50 -14.84 -33.83
C ALA A 21 -8.65 -15.42 -32.41
N PHE A 22 -7.54 -15.81 -31.79
CA PHE A 22 -7.48 -16.00 -30.35
C PHE A 22 -7.63 -14.63 -29.70
N VAL A 23 -8.84 -14.29 -29.27
CA VAL A 23 -9.06 -13.17 -28.36
C VAL A 23 -8.57 -13.63 -27.00
N SER A 24 -7.35 -13.25 -26.65
CA SER A 24 -6.90 -13.27 -25.26
C SER A 24 -7.80 -12.30 -24.48
N VAL A 25 -8.83 -12.83 -23.82
CA VAL A 25 -9.60 -12.09 -22.83
C VAL A 25 -8.65 -11.81 -21.68
N GLY A 26 -8.00 -10.64 -21.71
CA GLY A 26 -7.30 -10.13 -20.56
C GLY A 26 -8.32 -9.94 -19.44
N THR A 27 -8.20 -10.70 -18.36
CA THR A 27 -8.89 -10.41 -17.12
C THR A 27 -8.36 -9.07 -16.63
N ALA A 28 -9.05 -7.98 -16.98
CA ALA A 28 -8.90 -6.73 -16.28
C ALA A 28 -9.41 -6.97 -14.85
N THR A 29 -8.52 -7.36 -13.96
CA THR A 29 -8.75 -7.20 -12.52
C THR A 29 -8.91 -5.70 -12.32
N ALA A 30 -10.15 -5.24 -12.21
CA ALA A 30 -10.42 -3.88 -11.76
C ALA A 30 -9.64 -3.70 -10.46
N ALA A 31 -8.73 -2.73 -10.41
CA ALA A 31 -8.14 -2.32 -9.15
C ALA A 31 -9.29 -1.79 -8.29
N SER A 32 -9.76 -2.58 -7.33
CA SER A 32 -10.74 -2.13 -6.34
C SER A 32 -10.07 -1.05 -5.50
N GLY A 33 -10.42 0.20 -5.78
CA GLY A 33 -10.12 1.32 -4.88
C GLY A 33 -10.79 1.13 -3.52
N PRO A 34 -10.53 2.02 -2.54
CA PRO A 34 -11.18 1.94 -1.24
C PRO A 34 -12.70 1.97 -1.39
N VAL A 35 -13.38 1.02 -0.76
CA VAL A 35 -14.85 0.95 -0.69
C VAL A 35 -15.36 1.43 0.67
N ASN A 36 -16.63 1.83 0.73
CA ASN A 36 -17.29 2.13 2.01
C ASN A 36 -17.89 0.84 2.58
N LEU A 37 -17.48 0.45 3.78
CA LEU A 37 -17.95 -0.78 4.45
C LEU A 37 -18.81 -0.45 5.66
N ASN A 38 -19.80 -1.30 5.91
CA ASN A 38 -20.69 -1.19 7.05
C ASN A 38 -20.05 -1.65 8.37
N GLY A 39 -20.43 -0.99 9.47
CA GLY A 39 -20.17 -1.44 10.85
C GLY A 39 -18.73 -1.86 11.13
N SER A 40 -18.57 -3.07 11.65
CA SER A 40 -17.28 -3.59 12.13
C SER A 40 -16.26 -3.82 11.00
N TRP A 41 -16.72 -3.84 9.74
CA TRP A 41 -15.86 -3.86 8.56
C TRP A 41 -15.28 -2.50 8.16
N ALA A 42 -15.82 -1.38 8.67
CA ALA A 42 -15.45 -0.03 8.24
C ALA A 42 -13.92 0.24 8.11
N PRO A 43 -13.03 -0.27 8.99
CA PRO A 43 -11.59 -0.07 8.87
C PRO A 43 -10.91 -0.80 7.69
N PHE A 44 -11.58 -1.76 7.03
CA PHE A 44 -10.96 -2.71 6.10
C PHE A 44 -11.31 -2.43 4.63
N SER A 45 -11.44 -1.16 4.26
CA SER A 45 -11.89 -0.69 2.93
C SER A 45 -11.05 -1.15 1.73
N ARG A 46 -9.86 -1.72 1.96
CA ARG A 46 -8.91 -2.17 0.95
C ARG A 46 -8.37 -3.57 1.23
N CYS A 47 -9.00 -4.37 2.09
CA CYS A 47 -8.53 -5.74 2.30
C CYS A 47 -8.55 -6.52 0.96
N PRO A 48 -7.47 -7.21 0.56
CA PRO A 48 -7.38 -7.87 -0.74
C PRO A 48 -8.10 -9.24 -0.73
N VAL A 49 -9.35 -9.27 -0.28
CA VAL A 49 -10.12 -10.51 -0.06
C VAL A 49 -10.29 -11.36 -1.33
N ASP A 50 -10.22 -10.73 -2.50
CA ASP A 50 -10.35 -11.41 -3.81
C ASP A 50 -9.00 -11.86 -4.40
N ALA A 51 -7.89 -11.61 -3.70
CA ALA A 51 -6.60 -12.08 -4.16
C ALA A 51 -6.58 -13.61 -4.20
N PRO A 52 -6.02 -14.25 -5.25
CA PRO A 52 -6.03 -15.71 -5.37
C PRO A 52 -5.45 -16.44 -4.16
N ALA A 53 -4.43 -15.88 -3.52
CA ALA A 53 -3.84 -16.44 -2.30
C ALA A 53 -4.80 -16.36 -1.11
N MET A 54 -5.53 -15.25 -0.95
CA MET A 54 -6.53 -15.09 0.12
C MET A 54 -7.69 -16.06 -0.07
N LEU A 55 -8.23 -16.16 -1.29
CA LEU A 55 -9.32 -17.07 -1.63
C LEU A 55 -8.96 -18.56 -1.47
N ALA A 56 -7.67 -18.90 -1.52
CA ALA A 56 -7.18 -20.27 -1.40
C ALA A 56 -7.04 -20.74 0.05
N ALA A 57 -7.17 -19.86 1.05
CA ALA A 57 -7.14 -20.23 2.46
C ALA A 57 -8.28 -21.21 2.79
N ASP A 58 -7.94 -22.34 3.39
CA ASP A 58 -8.85 -23.47 3.60
C ASP A 58 -9.58 -23.42 4.94
N GLY A 59 -9.11 -22.62 5.90
CA GLY A 59 -9.65 -22.53 7.26
C GLY A 59 -9.21 -23.65 8.21
N GLN A 60 -8.29 -24.51 7.78
CA GLN A 60 -7.73 -25.60 8.59
C GLN A 60 -6.23 -25.46 8.73
N SER A 61 -5.53 -25.41 7.60
CA SER A 61 -4.09 -25.23 7.53
C SER A 61 -3.77 -23.75 7.35
N ASP A 62 -4.53 -23.08 6.49
CA ASP A 62 -4.31 -21.71 6.09
C ASP A 62 -5.55 -20.89 6.44
N THR A 63 -5.36 -19.84 7.24
CA THR A 63 -6.45 -18.92 7.61
C THR A 63 -6.15 -17.53 7.08
N ALA A 64 -7.04 -17.00 6.26
CA ALA A 64 -6.98 -15.64 5.77
C ALA A 64 -7.54 -14.66 6.81
N LEU A 65 -6.91 -13.50 6.94
CA LEU A 65 -7.40 -12.41 7.78
C LEU A 65 -7.07 -11.06 7.17
N CYS A 66 -7.86 -10.06 7.53
CA CYS A 66 -7.65 -8.67 7.15
C CYS A 66 -6.99 -7.92 8.30
N VAL A 67 -5.93 -7.17 8.02
CA VAL A 67 -5.32 -6.23 8.97
C VAL A 67 -5.48 -4.81 8.44
N SER A 68 -5.83 -3.89 9.33
CA SER A 68 -5.88 -2.46 9.07
C SER A 68 -5.19 -1.71 10.20
N SER A 69 -4.46 -0.65 9.89
CA SER A 69 -3.91 0.27 10.90
C SER A 69 -3.98 1.70 10.39
N HIS A 70 -4.61 2.57 11.17
CA HIS A 70 -4.77 3.98 10.84
C HIS A 70 -4.10 4.86 11.89
N SER A 71 -3.41 5.91 11.45
CA SER A 71 -3.00 7.02 12.31
C SER A 71 -3.23 8.34 11.58
N ALA A 72 -3.94 9.27 12.22
CA ALA A 72 -4.32 10.54 11.61
C ALA A 72 -3.15 11.53 11.46
N ASN A 73 -2.07 11.34 12.22
CA ASN A 73 -0.91 12.22 12.20
C ASN A 73 0.31 11.57 12.85
N GLY A 74 1.47 12.15 12.59
CA GLY A 74 2.72 11.68 13.11
C GLY A 74 3.88 12.63 12.79
N SER A 75 5.08 12.10 12.86
CA SER A 75 6.30 12.81 12.48
C SER A 75 7.30 11.83 11.89
N ILE A 76 7.96 12.24 10.81
CA ILE A 76 9.04 11.49 10.19
C ILE A 76 10.30 12.34 10.14
N LYS A 77 11.41 11.74 10.53
CA LYS A 77 12.75 12.30 10.47
C LYS A 77 13.60 11.50 9.50
N LEU A 78 14.16 12.20 8.52
CA LEU A 78 15.04 11.67 7.48
C LEU A 78 16.30 12.53 7.47
N GLY A 79 17.42 11.96 7.90
CA GLY A 79 18.66 12.69 8.12
C GLY A 79 18.44 13.91 9.02
N ASN A 80 18.57 15.12 8.45
CA ASN A 80 18.40 16.38 9.18
C ASN A 80 17.00 17.00 9.05
N SER A 81 16.11 16.40 8.27
CA SER A 81 14.75 16.91 8.03
C SER A 81 13.74 16.23 8.94
N VAL A 82 12.89 17.01 9.60
CA VAL A 82 11.73 16.53 10.38
C VAL A 82 10.48 17.12 9.76
N VAL A 83 9.52 16.27 9.43
CA VAL A 83 8.29 16.65 8.73
C VAL A 83 7.10 16.01 9.45
N PRO A 84 6.03 16.76 9.76
CA PRO A 84 4.79 16.15 10.24
C PRO A 84 4.20 15.25 9.15
N THR A 85 3.73 14.07 9.51
CA THR A 85 2.98 13.21 8.57
C THR A 85 1.50 13.53 8.67
N GLY A 86 0.79 13.46 7.54
CA GLY A 86 -0.68 13.45 7.53
C GLY A 86 -1.23 12.09 7.98
N ALA A 87 -2.47 11.78 7.58
CA ALA A 87 -3.04 10.48 7.84
C ALA A 87 -2.24 9.37 7.14
N SER A 88 -2.22 8.19 7.74
CA SER A 88 -1.61 6.99 7.19
C SER A 88 -2.51 5.80 7.45
N ASP A 89 -2.71 5.00 6.40
CA ASP A 89 -3.59 3.84 6.36
C ASP A 89 -2.83 2.65 5.80
N LEU A 90 -2.47 1.73 6.69
CA LEU A 90 -1.93 0.43 6.35
C LEU A 90 -3.07 -0.57 6.24
N GLN A 91 -3.17 -1.29 5.14
CA GLN A 91 -4.05 -2.46 5.00
C GLN A 91 -3.33 -3.60 4.29
N LEU A 92 -3.57 -4.82 4.76
CA LEU A 92 -3.01 -6.04 4.16
C LEU A 92 -3.93 -7.24 4.41
N GLY A 93 -3.89 -8.19 3.48
CA GLY A 93 -4.32 -9.56 3.74
C GLY A 93 -3.16 -10.33 4.36
N VAL A 94 -3.45 -11.18 5.33
CA VAL A 94 -2.48 -12.09 5.94
C VAL A 94 -3.06 -13.50 5.86
N ILE A 95 -2.23 -14.45 5.45
CA ILE A 95 -2.56 -15.88 5.54
C ILE A 95 -1.65 -16.46 6.60
N THR A 96 -2.21 -16.96 7.69
CA THR A 96 -1.44 -17.61 8.75
C THR A 96 -1.33 -19.11 8.47
N HIS A 97 -0.13 -19.65 8.62
CA HIS A 97 0.18 -21.05 8.36
C HIS A 97 0.36 -21.85 9.67
N PRO A 98 0.32 -23.19 9.65
CA PRO A 98 0.39 -24.01 10.87
C PRO A 98 1.74 -23.95 11.58
N ASP A 99 2.80 -23.58 10.85
CA ASP A 99 4.15 -23.39 11.40
C ASP A 99 4.34 -22.02 12.08
N GLY A 100 3.30 -21.20 12.13
CA GLY A 100 3.32 -19.85 12.70
C GLY A 100 3.87 -18.78 11.76
N SER A 101 4.26 -19.14 10.54
CA SER A 101 4.63 -18.17 9.51
C SER A 101 3.39 -17.48 8.90
N SER A 102 3.62 -16.44 8.11
CA SER A 102 2.55 -15.71 7.46
C SER A 102 2.92 -15.27 6.05
N THR A 103 2.00 -15.46 5.11
CA THR A 103 2.08 -14.86 3.78
C THR A 103 1.31 -13.54 3.77
N LEU A 104 1.93 -12.48 3.24
CA LEU A 104 1.34 -11.15 3.19
C LEU A 104 0.90 -10.81 1.77
N VAL A 105 -0.32 -10.31 1.67
CA VAL A 105 -0.94 -9.91 0.41
C VAL A 105 -1.22 -8.41 0.47
N SER A 106 -0.56 -7.67 -0.40
CA SER A 106 -0.80 -6.22 -0.55
C SER A 106 -2.10 -5.98 -1.31
N PRO A 107 -2.90 -4.98 -0.91
CA PRO A 107 -3.97 -4.45 -1.75
C PRO A 107 -3.44 -3.86 -3.07
N ALA A 108 -4.34 -3.71 -4.04
CA ALA A 108 -4.06 -2.90 -5.22
C ALA A 108 -3.67 -1.47 -4.80
N GLY A 109 -2.55 -0.97 -5.33
CA GLY A 109 -1.98 0.33 -4.92
C GLY A 109 -1.05 0.27 -3.69
N GLY A 110 -0.78 -0.91 -3.12
CA GLY A 110 0.21 -1.12 -2.06
C GLY A 110 -0.39 -1.15 -0.65
N ALA A 111 0.38 -1.65 0.32
CA ALA A 111 -0.10 -1.86 1.68
C ALA A 111 -0.36 -0.56 2.45
N LEU A 112 0.52 0.43 2.29
CA LEU A 112 0.44 1.73 2.96
C LEU A 112 0.00 2.82 1.97
N VAL A 113 -1.03 3.57 2.36
CA VAL A 113 -1.42 4.85 1.75
C VAL A 113 -1.17 5.93 2.80
N ALA A 114 -0.54 7.03 2.41
CA ALA A 114 -0.27 8.15 3.31
C ALA A 114 -0.64 9.47 2.65
N ASP A 115 -1.20 10.37 3.44
CA ASP A 115 -1.49 11.72 3.01
C ASP A 115 -0.19 12.45 2.68
N PRO A 116 -0.20 13.29 1.63
CA PRO A 116 0.94 14.12 1.31
C PRO A 116 1.25 15.13 2.43
N ALA A 117 2.52 15.27 2.76
CA ALA A 117 3.01 16.26 3.72
C ALA A 117 3.73 17.40 3.01
N GLN A 118 3.59 18.63 3.51
CA GLN A 118 4.36 19.78 3.00
C GLN A 118 5.71 19.87 3.71
N LEU A 119 6.79 19.98 2.94
CA LEU A 119 8.12 20.18 3.53
C LEU A 119 8.23 21.61 4.10
N PRO A 120 8.61 21.77 5.39
CA PRO A 120 8.89 23.08 5.95
C PRO A 120 9.96 23.81 5.14
N GLY A 121 9.67 25.06 4.76
CA GLY A 121 10.57 25.89 3.94
C GLY A 121 10.52 25.63 2.43
N GLY A 122 9.85 24.57 1.98
CA GLY A 122 9.66 24.29 0.56
C GLY A 122 10.97 24.10 -0.21
N LEU A 123 10.96 24.47 -1.49
CA LEU A 123 12.10 24.34 -2.40
C LEU A 123 13.24 25.30 -2.01
N LEU A 124 12.90 26.51 -1.56
CA LEU A 124 13.86 27.46 -1.01
C LEU A 124 14.59 26.83 0.19
N GLY A 125 13.85 26.19 1.10
CA GLY A 125 14.43 25.46 2.22
C GLY A 125 15.28 24.27 1.77
N LEU A 126 14.92 23.64 0.65
CA LEU A 126 15.57 22.44 0.13
C LEU A 126 16.90 22.72 -0.59
N MET A 127 17.02 23.82 -1.34
CA MET A 127 18.18 24.05 -2.20
C MET A 127 18.72 25.49 -2.22
N CYS A 128 18.12 26.42 -1.47
CA CYS A 128 18.52 27.83 -1.49
C CYS A 128 19.04 28.33 -0.12
N PRO A 129 19.96 29.33 -0.12
CA PRO A 129 20.71 29.83 -1.27
C PRO A 129 21.75 28.83 -1.77
N SER A 130 22.17 28.95 -3.04
CA SER A 130 23.20 28.11 -3.65
C SER A 130 24.12 28.93 -4.55
N ASN A 131 25.40 28.55 -4.59
CA ASN A 131 26.40 29.10 -5.52
C ASN A 131 26.45 28.35 -6.87
N VAL A 132 25.62 27.32 -7.05
CA VAL A 132 25.53 26.58 -8.31
C VAL A 132 24.62 27.33 -9.28
N PRO A 133 25.08 27.75 -10.48
CA PRO A 133 24.33 28.63 -11.38
C PRO A 133 22.91 28.17 -11.70
N VAL A 134 22.72 26.86 -11.91
CA VAL A 134 21.40 26.27 -12.20
C VAL A 134 20.47 26.40 -11.00
N VAL A 135 20.96 26.15 -9.79
CA VAL A 135 20.15 26.25 -8.55
C VAL A 135 19.89 27.71 -8.21
N SER A 136 20.87 28.60 -8.35
CA SER A 136 20.63 30.04 -8.15
C SER A 136 19.57 30.57 -9.12
N GLY A 137 19.57 30.09 -10.37
CA GLY A 137 18.52 30.41 -11.35
C GLY A 137 17.14 30.00 -10.87
N ILE A 138 16.99 28.77 -10.35
CA ILE A 138 15.74 28.28 -9.75
C ILE A 138 15.37 29.13 -8.53
N CYS A 139 16.31 29.40 -7.62
CA CYS A 139 16.06 30.22 -6.44
C CYS A 139 15.53 31.62 -6.79
N HIS A 140 16.00 32.22 -7.89
CA HIS A 140 15.51 33.52 -8.38
C HIS A 140 14.16 33.43 -9.10
N GLN A 141 13.78 32.27 -9.64
CA GLN A 141 12.50 32.05 -10.29
C GLN A 141 11.36 31.74 -9.31
N ILE A 142 11.66 31.40 -8.05
CA ILE A 142 10.65 31.20 -7.02
C ILE A 142 10.10 32.56 -6.59
N THR A 143 9.11 33.04 -7.33
CA THR A 143 8.46 34.34 -7.11
C THR A 143 7.18 34.24 -6.29
N ASP A 144 6.67 33.03 -6.07
CA ASP A 144 5.44 32.78 -5.32
C ASP A 144 5.47 31.46 -4.53
N ASN A 145 4.49 31.32 -3.64
CA ASN A 145 4.38 30.17 -2.72
C ASN A 145 4.08 28.84 -3.43
N SER A 146 3.49 28.85 -4.63
CA SER A 146 3.15 27.63 -5.37
C SER A 146 4.41 26.98 -5.95
N LEU A 147 5.33 27.79 -6.47
CA LEU A 147 6.65 27.37 -6.95
C LEU A 147 7.57 26.93 -5.81
N ASN A 148 7.40 27.50 -4.61
CA ASN A 148 8.15 27.09 -3.44
C ASN A 148 7.62 25.78 -2.82
N ARG A 149 6.35 25.41 -3.01
CA ARG A 149 5.76 24.28 -2.29
C ARG A 149 6.37 22.96 -2.78
N VAL A 150 6.88 22.16 -1.83
CA VAL A 150 7.29 20.78 -2.07
C VAL A 150 6.39 19.87 -1.26
N THR A 151 5.77 18.91 -1.94
CA THR A 151 4.92 17.91 -1.32
C THR A 151 5.68 16.59 -1.27
N ALA A 152 5.76 15.95 -0.10
CA ALA A 152 6.28 14.60 0.08
C ALA A 152 5.15 13.62 0.31
N THR A 153 5.11 12.55 -0.48
CA THR A 153 4.17 11.44 -0.30
C THR A 153 4.94 10.15 -0.10
N ILE A 154 4.61 9.40 0.95
CA ILE A 154 5.15 8.06 1.16
C ILE A 154 4.40 7.10 0.23
N GLU A 155 5.13 6.35 -0.57
CA GLU A 155 4.59 5.35 -1.49
C GLU A 155 5.09 3.96 -1.08
N SER A 156 4.18 3.00 -0.99
CA SER A 156 4.55 1.58 -0.86
C SER A 156 5.29 1.13 -2.11
N VAL A 157 6.37 0.37 -1.92
CA VAL A 157 7.08 -0.31 -3.01
C VAL A 157 7.32 -1.75 -2.61
N ASN A 158 7.11 -2.70 -3.52
CA ASN A 158 7.19 -4.14 -3.19
C ASN A 158 6.16 -4.58 -2.13
N ASN A 159 6.17 -5.86 -1.77
CA ASN A 159 5.29 -6.41 -0.73
C ASN A 159 5.92 -6.25 0.66
N PRO A 160 5.09 -6.02 1.71
CA PRO A 160 5.53 -6.16 3.09
C PRO A 160 6.11 -7.54 3.40
N SER A 161 6.86 -7.63 4.50
CA SER A 161 7.45 -8.87 5.01
C SER A 161 7.52 -8.87 6.54
N ASP A 162 7.98 -9.96 7.15
CA ASP A 162 8.26 -10.07 8.60
C ASP A 162 7.09 -9.68 9.51
N PHE A 163 5.86 -10.00 9.11
CA PHE A 163 4.69 -9.71 9.94
C PHE A 163 4.66 -10.58 11.19
N THR A 164 4.38 -9.97 12.34
CA THR A 164 4.22 -10.66 13.62
C THR A 164 2.93 -10.20 14.29
N LEU A 165 1.88 -11.02 14.19
CA LEU A 165 0.55 -10.68 14.72
C LEU A 165 0.58 -10.25 16.19
N LEU A 166 1.26 -11.01 17.05
CA LEU A 166 1.36 -10.73 18.49
C LEU A 166 2.20 -9.48 18.82
N ALA A 167 3.07 -9.03 17.92
CA ALA A 167 3.80 -7.77 18.12
C ALA A 167 2.84 -6.58 18.10
N GLY A 168 1.70 -6.67 17.39
CA GLY A 168 0.66 -5.65 17.41
C GLY A 168 0.03 -5.42 18.79
N ALA A 169 0.03 -6.42 19.68
CA ALA A 169 -0.54 -6.34 21.02
C ALA A 169 0.48 -6.00 22.11
N THR A 170 1.77 -5.93 21.77
CA THR A 170 2.88 -5.72 22.74
C THR A 170 3.73 -4.52 22.33
N THR A 171 4.63 -4.07 23.21
CA THR A 171 5.55 -2.96 22.91
C THR A 171 6.94 -3.45 22.56
N GLY A 172 7.69 -2.65 21.80
CA GLY A 172 9.12 -2.88 21.54
C GLY A 172 9.44 -4.05 20.60
N LYS A 173 8.46 -4.50 19.80
CA LYS A 173 8.65 -5.52 18.77
C LYS A 173 8.14 -5.01 17.42
N PRO A 174 8.92 -5.13 16.33
CA PRO A 174 8.45 -4.83 14.99
C PRO A 174 7.19 -5.62 14.64
N ILE A 175 6.20 -4.93 14.07
CA ILE A 175 4.92 -5.52 13.66
C ILE A 175 5.01 -6.08 12.25
N VAL A 176 5.66 -5.34 11.35
CA VAL A 176 5.79 -5.65 9.92
C VAL A 176 6.97 -4.85 9.35
N THR A 177 7.65 -5.40 8.34
CA THR A 177 8.58 -4.65 7.49
C THR A 177 7.83 -4.07 6.29
N LEU A 178 7.82 -2.74 6.18
CA LEU A 178 7.20 -1.97 5.10
C LEU A 178 8.26 -1.35 4.19
N PRO A 179 8.44 -1.87 2.98
CA PRO A 179 9.25 -1.22 1.97
C PRO A 179 8.51 -0.01 1.36
N VAL A 180 9.11 1.17 1.49
CA VAL A 180 8.54 2.44 1.01
C VAL A 180 9.58 3.30 0.28
N ARG A 181 9.11 4.24 -0.52
CA ARG A 181 9.89 5.38 -1.04
C ARG A 181 9.13 6.68 -0.81
N ILE A 182 9.80 7.82 -0.93
CA ILE A 182 9.14 9.12 -0.77
C ILE A 182 9.19 9.88 -2.09
N HIS A 183 8.03 10.21 -2.63
CA HIS A 183 7.90 11.02 -3.82
C HIS A 183 7.88 12.50 -3.43
N LEU A 184 8.84 13.28 -3.95
CA LEU A 184 8.90 14.73 -3.81
C LEU A 184 8.32 15.40 -5.05
N GLN A 185 7.21 16.10 -4.89
CA GLN A 185 6.51 16.78 -5.98
C GLN A 185 6.75 18.29 -5.91
N ASN A 186 7.34 18.82 -6.97
CA ASN A 186 7.49 20.25 -7.24
C ASN A 186 7.83 20.45 -8.73
N PRO A 187 7.33 21.52 -9.39
CA PRO A 187 7.58 21.75 -10.82
C PRO A 187 9.05 21.71 -11.25
N PHE A 188 9.98 22.16 -10.39
CA PHE A 188 11.42 22.15 -10.68
C PHE A 188 12.10 20.82 -10.40
N LEU A 189 11.52 19.99 -9.52
CA LEU A 189 12.03 18.64 -9.22
C LEU A 189 11.52 17.60 -10.23
N GLY A 190 10.35 17.84 -10.82
CA GLY A 190 9.68 16.90 -11.73
C GLY A 190 9.04 15.71 -11.02
N ASP A 191 8.22 14.96 -11.76
CA ASP A 191 7.38 13.86 -11.22
C ASP A 191 8.12 12.55 -10.92
N LYS A 192 9.45 12.57 -11.00
CA LYS A 192 10.31 11.39 -10.77
C LYS A 192 11.31 11.60 -9.65
N CYS A 193 11.16 12.67 -8.87
CA CYS A 193 12.04 12.93 -7.74
C CYS A 193 11.64 12.06 -6.55
N TYR A 194 12.46 11.05 -6.23
CA TYR A 194 12.21 10.11 -5.14
C TYR A 194 13.38 10.04 -4.16
N ILE A 195 13.09 9.91 -2.87
CA ILE A 195 14.04 9.41 -1.86
C ILE A 195 13.79 7.91 -1.71
N GLY A 196 14.81 7.10 -1.99
CA GLY A 196 14.66 5.65 -2.13
C GLY A 196 14.06 5.25 -3.49
N THR A 197 14.14 3.96 -3.80
CA THR A 197 13.62 3.34 -5.03
C THR A 197 12.96 2.01 -4.73
N SER A 198 12.34 1.36 -5.72
CA SER A 198 11.86 -0.02 -5.54
C SER A 198 13.00 -1.03 -5.34
N SER A 199 14.19 -0.78 -5.92
CA SER A 199 15.37 -1.63 -5.76
C SER A 199 16.21 -1.32 -4.50
N ASP A 200 16.07 -0.12 -3.97
CA ASP A 200 16.73 0.34 -2.74
C ASP A 200 15.72 1.15 -1.91
N PRO A 201 14.76 0.49 -1.25
CA PRO A 201 13.68 1.15 -0.51
C PRO A 201 14.11 1.57 0.90
N ILE A 202 13.35 2.47 1.50
CA ILE A 202 13.35 2.66 2.95
C ILE A 202 12.57 1.49 3.56
N LEU A 203 13.18 0.76 4.49
CA LEU A 203 12.55 -0.36 5.19
C LEU A 203 12.07 0.09 6.57
N LEU A 204 10.79 0.47 6.69
CA LEU A 204 10.19 0.84 7.96
C LEU A 204 9.74 -0.41 8.72
N ARG A 205 10.05 -0.46 10.01
CA ARG A 205 9.68 -1.57 10.91
C ARG A 205 8.94 -1.03 12.13
N PRO A 206 7.73 -0.48 11.97
CA PRO A 206 7.00 0.12 13.06
C PRO A 206 6.76 -0.91 14.18
N GLN A 207 6.95 -0.45 15.41
CA GLN A 207 6.63 -1.16 16.64
C GLN A 207 5.75 -0.27 17.52
N ASN A 208 4.94 -0.85 18.39
CA ASN A 208 4.28 -0.06 19.42
C ASN A 208 5.30 0.46 20.43
N VAL A 209 5.31 1.78 20.61
CA VAL A 209 6.09 2.50 21.63
C VAL A 209 5.29 2.58 22.93
N THR A 210 3.97 2.73 22.84
CA THR A 210 3.04 2.64 23.98
C THR A 210 2.09 1.47 23.78
N ALA A 211 1.63 0.87 24.88
CA ALA A 211 0.70 -0.25 24.79
C ALA A 211 -0.66 0.20 24.21
N PRO A 212 -1.26 -0.55 23.28
CA PRO A 212 -2.63 -0.29 22.83
C PRO A 212 -3.65 -0.66 23.92
N THR A 213 -4.84 -0.10 23.82
CA THR A 213 -6.02 -0.61 24.53
C THR A 213 -6.60 -1.78 23.73
N PRO A 214 -6.61 -3.01 24.26
CA PRO A 214 -7.19 -4.15 23.56
C PRO A 214 -8.71 -4.17 23.68
N GLY A 215 -9.37 -4.69 22.65
CA GLY A 215 -10.80 -4.99 22.64
C GLY A 215 -11.14 -6.03 21.59
N THR A 216 -12.25 -6.73 21.76
CA THR A 216 -12.74 -7.75 20.82
C THR A 216 -14.21 -7.52 20.54
N GLU A 217 -14.64 -7.87 19.33
CA GLU A 217 -16.03 -7.74 18.89
C GLU A 217 -16.35 -8.90 17.96
N ALA A 218 -17.55 -9.47 18.09
CA ALA A 218 -18.11 -10.38 17.11
C ALA A 218 -19.19 -9.65 16.28
N PHE A 219 -19.33 -10.03 15.01
CA PHE A 219 -20.23 -9.37 14.08
C PHE A 219 -20.67 -10.30 12.94
N ASP A 220 -21.81 -9.96 12.34
CA ASP A 220 -22.39 -10.63 11.18
C ASP A 220 -21.66 -10.30 9.89
N ALA A 221 -21.92 -11.08 8.83
CA ALA A 221 -21.29 -10.90 7.53
C ALA A 221 -21.42 -9.45 6.99
N ASP A 222 -22.58 -8.83 7.20
CA ASP A 222 -22.87 -7.47 6.74
C ASP A 222 -22.18 -6.37 7.58
N GLY A 223 -21.39 -6.73 8.59
CA GLY A 223 -20.70 -5.80 9.48
C GLY A 223 -21.49 -5.38 10.71
N THR A 224 -22.71 -5.86 10.92
CA THR A 224 -23.52 -5.54 12.11
C THR A 224 -22.99 -6.27 13.34
N ALA A 225 -22.79 -5.54 14.45
CA ALA A 225 -22.33 -6.12 15.70
C ALA A 225 -23.33 -7.17 16.23
N ASP A 226 -22.85 -8.39 16.46
CA ASP A 226 -23.60 -9.51 17.05
C ASP A 226 -22.64 -10.34 17.92
N PRO A 227 -22.89 -10.48 19.23
CA PRO A 227 -22.11 -11.36 20.10
C PRO A 227 -22.00 -12.82 19.61
N ASN A 228 -22.90 -13.29 18.75
CA ASN A 228 -22.88 -14.62 18.15
C ASN A 228 -22.46 -14.62 16.67
N GLY A 229 -21.99 -13.48 16.15
CA GLY A 229 -21.62 -13.31 14.76
C GLY A 229 -20.50 -14.26 14.33
N ALA A 230 -20.56 -14.68 13.07
CA ALA A 230 -19.59 -15.61 12.50
C ALA A 230 -18.18 -15.00 12.36
N LEU A 231 -18.06 -13.67 12.41
CA LEU A 231 -16.80 -12.95 12.28
C LEU A 231 -16.38 -12.30 13.59
N GLY A 232 -15.06 -12.17 13.76
CA GLY A 232 -14.43 -11.56 14.91
C GLY A 232 -13.47 -10.45 14.49
N ARG A 233 -13.41 -9.40 15.31
CA ARG A 233 -12.44 -8.31 15.18
C ARG A 233 -11.70 -8.09 16.48
N ILE A 234 -10.38 -8.07 16.39
CA ILE A 234 -9.50 -7.57 17.45
C ILE A 234 -9.25 -6.08 17.19
N ASN A 235 -9.30 -5.30 18.25
CA ASN A 235 -9.10 -3.86 18.26
C ASN A 235 -7.90 -3.54 19.16
N LEU A 236 -6.92 -2.82 18.64
CA LEU A 236 -5.71 -2.41 19.34
C LEU A 236 -5.54 -0.91 19.12
N ILE A 237 -6.09 -0.12 20.05
CA ILE A 237 -6.35 1.31 19.82
C ILE A 237 -5.47 2.19 20.70
N GLY A 238 -4.98 3.28 20.13
CA GLY A 238 -4.31 4.37 20.84
C GLY A 238 -2.82 4.15 21.10
N ALA A 239 -2.20 3.16 20.46
CA ALA A 239 -0.76 2.97 20.55
C ALA A 239 -0.02 4.02 19.72
N ASN A 240 0.99 4.68 20.30
CA ASN A 240 1.98 5.35 19.49
C ASN A 240 2.86 4.27 18.84
N GLN A 241 2.96 4.29 17.52
CA GLN A 241 3.83 3.39 16.77
C GLN A 241 5.06 4.15 16.29
N GLY A 242 6.19 3.48 16.18
CA GLY A 242 7.38 4.14 15.64
C GLY A 242 8.49 3.19 15.26
N ASP A 243 9.49 3.73 14.58
CA ASP A 243 10.73 3.06 14.20
C ASP A 243 11.85 4.10 14.21
N SER A 244 13.03 3.75 14.72
CA SER A 244 14.23 4.60 14.74
C SER A 244 15.47 3.91 14.17
N ALA A 245 15.32 2.70 13.64
CA ALA A 245 16.40 1.81 13.23
C ALA A 245 16.43 1.55 11.72
N TYR A 246 15.93 2.49 10.90
CA TYR A 246 15.97 2.39 9.45
C TYR A 246 16.99 3.34 8.82
N ALA A 247 17.59 2.88 7.71
CA ALA A 247 18.42 3.72 6.85
C ALA A 247 17.55 4.40 5.79
N VAL A 248 18.02 5.54 5.28
CA VAL A 248 17.34 6.30 4.21
C VAL A 248 18.31 6.44 3.03
N PRO A 249 17.99 5.85 1.87
CA PRO A 249 18.76 6.00 0.66
C PRO A 249 18.82 7.45 0.15
N GLY A 250 19.65 7.69 -0.86
CA GLY A 250 19.72 8.98 -1.54
C GLY A 250 18.47 9.28 -2.39
N ALA A 251 18.33 10.56 -2.74
CA ALA A 251 17.40 11.04 -3.74
C ALA A 251 17.84 10.65 -5.16
N SER A 252 16.85 10.40 -6.02
CA SER A 252 17.00 10.01 -7.43
C SER A 252 15.92 10.68 -8.28
N GLY A 253 16.19 10.90 -9.57
CA GLY A 253 15.26 11.46 -10.54
C GLY A 253 14.87 12.93 -10.36
N CYS A 254 15.49 13.65 -9.41
CA CYS A 254 15.18 15.04 -9.11
C CYS A 254 15.80 15.99 -10.15
N GLY A 255 14.96 16.73 -10.86
CA GLY A 255 15.36 17.65 -11.92
C GLY A 255 16.09 16.94 -13.05
N LEU A 256 15.60 15.76 -13.47
CA LEU A 256 16.29 14.86 -14.40
C LEU A 256 17.69 14.46 -13.88
N ASP A 257 17.75 14.09 -12.61
CA ASP A 257 18.96 13.76 -11.83
C ASP A 257 19.94 14.92 -11.56
N LEU A 258 19.74 16.10 -12.15
CA LEU A 258 20.62 17.26 -11.95
C LEU A 258 20.52 17.88 -10.55
N LEU A 259 19.45 17.60 -9.81
CA LEU A 259 19.15 18.18 -8.50
C LEU A 259 19.24 17.17 -7.34
N ASN A 260 19.55 15.89 -7.61
CA ASN A 260 19.69 14.86 -6.58
C ASN A 260 20.68 15.29 -5.48
N TRP A 261 21.83 15.86 -5.87
CA TRP A 261 22.85 16.31 -4.95
C TRP A 261 22.34 17.40 -4.00
N ALA A 262 21.48 18.31 -4.47
CA ALA A 262 20.96 19.42 -3.67
C ALA A 262 19.98 18.90 -2.61
N VAL A 263 19.06 18.02 -3.03
CA VAL A 263 18.14 17.31 -2.11
C VAL A 263 18.94 16.55 -1.06
N ASN A 264 19.92 15.75 -1.49
CA ASN A 264 20.77 14.94 -0.61
C ASN A 264 21.58 15.79 0.38
N LEU A 265 22.21 16.87 -0.09
CA LEU A 265 23.01 17.74 0.74
C LEU A 265 22.17 18.37 1.86
N LYS A 266 20.97 18.86 1.53
CA LYS A 266 20.11 19.52 2.51
C LYS A 266 19.50 18.55 3.51
N THR A 267 19.02 17.42 3.03
CA THR A 267 18.40 16.38 3.87
C THR A 267 19.42 15.52 4.61
N ALA A 268 20.72 15.66 4.28
CA ALA A 268 21.82 14.83 4.75
C ALA A 268 21.63 13.34 4.40
N LEU A 269 21.30 13.08 3.12
CA LEU A 269 21.11 11.75 2.57
C LEU A 269 22.28 11.30 1.67
N PRO A 270 22.59 9.99 1.62
CA PRO A 270 21.95 8.90 2.38
C PRO A 270 22.22 9.01 3.88
N SER A 271 21.24 8.60 4.69
CA SER A 271 21.31 8.64 6.15
C SER A 271 21.33 7.24 6.72
N ALA A 272 22.37 6.93 7.51
CA ALA A 272 22.53 5.64 8.16
C ALA A 272 21.43 5.35 9.20
N SER A 273 21.21 4.07 9.50
CA SER A 273 20.32 3.65 10.59
C SER A 273 20.72 4.28 11.93
N GLY A 274 19.73 4.54 12.79
CA GLY A 274 19.90 5.24 14.08
C GLY A 274 19.92 6.77 13.98
N LYS A 275 19.88 7.35 12.78
CA LYS A 275 19.75 8.81 12.58
C LYS A 275 18.34 9.27 12.19
N ASN A 276 17.48 8.32 11.86
CA ASN A 276 16.15 8.54 11.33
C ASN A 276 15.11 8.07 12.35
N SER A 277 13.89 8.58 12.27
CA SER A 277 12.81 8.12 13.13
C SER A 277 11.45 8.37 12.49
N VAL A 278 10.47 7.51 12.73
CA VAL A 278 9.07 7.77 12.41
C VAL A 278 8.25 7.49 13.66
N THR A 279 7.24 8.33 13.89
CA THR A 279 6.26 8.18 14.95
C THR A 279 4.89 8.40 14.35
N LEU A 280 3.99 7.44 14.53
CA LEU A 280 2.56 7.53 14.25
C LEU A 280 1.84 7.65 15.58
N ASN A 281 1.04 8.70 15.75
CA ASN A 281 0.38 8.99 17.02
C ASN A 281 -0.96 8.28 17.11
N SER A 282 -1.26 7.73 18.28
CA SER A 282 -2.56 7.14 18.62
C SER A 282 -3.13 6.23 17.52
N ALA A 283 -2.29 5.33 16.99
CA ALA A 283 -2.69 4.41 15.93
C ALA A 283 -3.81 3.48 16.39
N SER A 284 -4.73 3.19 15.48
CA SER A 284 -5.83 2.25 15.64
C SER A 284 -5.60 1.08 14.71
N THR A 285 -5.21 -0.06 15.27
CA THR A 285 -4.96 -1.30 14.53
C THR A 285 -6.12 -2.27 14.75
N TYR A 286 -6.58 -2.88 13.66
CA TYR A 286 -7.69 -3.83 13.64
C TYR A 286 -7.28 -5.10 12.90
N VAL A 287 -7.78 -6.23 13.38
CA VAL A 287 -7.62 -7.53 12.73
C VAL A 287 -8.99 -8.18 12.64
N ALA A 288 -9.43 -8.59 11.46
CA ALA A 288 -10.72 -9.25 11.24
C ALA A 288 -10.56 -10.59 10.52
N THR A 289 -11.31 -11.59 10.96
CA THR A 289 -11.32 -12.98 10.45
C THR A 289 -12.63 -13.67 10.83
N LEU A 290 -12.89 -14.88 10.33
CA LEU A 290 -13.92 -15.74 10.90
C LEU A 290 -13.55 -16.20 12.32
N ASN A 291 -14.54 -16.27 13.21
CA ASN A 291 -14.36 -16.74 14.60
C ASN A 291 -14.07 -18.24 14.68
N ASP A 292 -14.61 -19.03 13.73
CA ASP A 292 -14.35 -20.46 13.57
C ASP A 292 -14.01 -20.78 12.11
N PRO A 293 -12.76 -20.55 11.67
CA PRO A 293 -12.28 -20.88 10.32
C PRO A 293 -12.56 -22.34 9.90
N ALA A 294 -12.46 -23.28 10.84
CA ALA A 294 -12.59 -24.70 10.56
C ALA A 294 -14.03 -25.09 10.19
N SER A 295 -15.03 -24.33 10.66
CA SER A 295 -16.45 -24.57 10.36
C SER A 295 -16.81 -24.35 8.88
N VAL A 296 -16.02 -23.55 8.15
CA VAL A 296 -16.24 -23.22 6.74
C VAL A 296 -15.23 -23.89 5.81
N ALA A 297 -14.42 -24.81 6.34
CA ALA A 297 -13.43 -25.52 5.56
C ALA A 297 -14.07 -26.38 4.45
N PRO A 298 -13.44 -26.49 3.25
CA PRO A 298 -12.12 -25.95 2.88
C PRO A 298 -12.19 -24.55 2.22
N GLY A 299 -13.14 -23.70 2.58
CA GLY A 299 -13.47 -22.46 1.85
C GLY A 299 -13.43 -21.19 2.69
N GLU A 300 -12.57 -21.11 3.70
CA GLU A 300 -12.49 -19.95 4.60
C GLU A 300 -12.20 -18.65 3.86
N GLY A 301 -11.19 -18.63 2.98
CA GLY A 301 -10.86 -17.43 2.21
C GLY A 301 -12.01 -16.93 1.36
N LYS A 302 -12.81 -17.87 0.82
CA LYS A 302 -14.03 -17.54 0.09
C LYS A 302 -15.13 -17.00 1.01
N ALA A 303 -15.34 -17.60 2.18
CA ALA A 303 -16.30 -17.12 3.16
C ALA A 303 -15.94 -15.70 3.65
N LEU A 304 -14.64 -15.42 3.86
CA LEU A 304 -14.14 -14.09 4.22
C LEU A 304 -14.42 -13.07 3.13
N SER A 305 -14.14 -13.40 1.86
CA SER A 305 -14.45 -12.55 0.70
C SER A 305 -15.95 -12.29 0.57
N ASP A 306 -16.78 -13.33 0.62
CA ASP A 306 -18.23 -13.21 0.50
C ASP A 306 -18.80 -12.32 1.63
N ALA A 307 -18.29 -12.46 2.86
CA ALA A 307 -18.68 -11.60 3.99
C ALA A 307 -18.25 -10.14 3.79
N TRP A 308 -16.99 -9.89 3.42
CA TRP A 308 -16.49 -8.53 3.19
C TRP A 308 -17.30 -7.81 2.10
N HIS A 309 -17.61 -8.50 1.00
CA HIS A 309 -18.43 -7.94 -0.08
C HIS A 309 -19.88 -7.66 0.34
N SER A 310 -20.43 -8.48 1.25
CA SER A 310 -21.79 -8.25 1.77
C SER A 310 -21.94 -6.97 2.60
N ALA A 311 -20.83 -6.46 3.13
CA ALA A 311 -20.79 -5.23 3.92
C ALA A 311 -20.52 -3.97 3.07
N VAL A 312 -20.29 -4.10 1.76
CA VAL A 312 -20.05 -2.95 0.87
C VAL A 312 -21.33 -2.13 0.74
N ARG A 313 -21.22 -0.85 1.11
CA ARG A 313 -22.31 0.11 0.98
C ARG A 313 -22.36 0.68 -0.45
N PRO A 314 -23.57 1.00 -0.97
CA PRO A 314 -23.73 1.68 -2.26
C PRO A 314 -23.04 3.05 -2.34
#